data_AF-A0A7S0WPR4-F1
#
_entry.id   AF-A0A7S0WPR4-F1
#
_cell.length_a   1.000
_cell.length_b   1.000
_cell.length_c   1.000
_cell.angle_alpha   90.00
_cell.angle_beta   90.00
_cell.angle_gamma   90.00
#
_symmetry.space_group_name_H-M   'P 1'
#
loop_
_entity.id
_entity.type
_entity.pdbx_description
1 polymer ?
#
loop_
_entity_poly.entity_id
_entity_poly.type
_entity_poly.pdbx_seq_one_letter_code
_entity_poly.pdbx_strand_id
1 'polypeptide(L)'
;AGIVIIMQAALRGSFRPGVWTQRGPQHQIAHPCSAVNAPSTSGCCIGLVIKPYSMCKTGKRAPTVFSSSSSGSSTDVESFMLPPITSDNQLQQDKNWLAVQVTTWLNEEWTPLDIHAQVGEAAGEAYVAARRAGEDEVGGVLLAVGSQLLVFDFHDTFVNGFEVANKVSELLMLRAGCDVCCTSVDDRERVLRVDDALAGLVAGGAAPGSGSSSGSSSS
;
A
#
# COMPACT_ATOMS: atom_id res chain seq x y z
N ALA A 1 12.02 -37.81 -17.16
CA ALA A 1 12.66 -38.60 -16.08
C ALA A 1 13.80 -37.75 -15.55
N GLY A 2 13.82 -37.18 -14.34
CA GLY A 2 13.17 -37.52 -13.07
C GLY A 2 14.28 -37.51 -12.00
N ILE A 3 13.97 -36.97 -10.80
CA ILE A 3 14.81 -36.89 -9.56
C ILE A 3 15.70 -35.64 -9.53
N VAL A 4 15.50 -34.54 -8.75
CA VAL A 4 15.08 -34.28 -7.35
C VAL A 4 15.92 -35.00 -6.29
N ILE A 5 16.98 -34.34 -5.81
CA ILE A 5 17.51 -34.52 -4.45
C ILE A 5 17.81 -33.15 -3.81
N ILE A 6 17.31 -33.02 -2.59
CA ILE A 6 17.39 -31.94 -1.61
C ILE A 6 18.62 -32.15 -0.70
N MET A 7 19.30 -31.08 -0.30
CA MET A 7 19.96 -30.87 1.03
C MET A 7 20.61 -29.47 1.02
N GLN A 8 20.03 -28.44 1.63
CA GLN A 8 20.04 -28.11 3.06
C GLN A 8 21.46 -27.91 3.63
N ALA A 9 21.92 -26.65 3.65
CA ALA A 9 23.18 -26.23 4.27
C ALA A 9 22.94 -25.14 5.33
N ALA A 10 23.11 -25.58 6.58
CA ALA A 10 23.79 -24.90 7.69
C ALA A 10 23.29 -23.51 8.18
N LEU A 11 22.42 -23.58 9.19
CA LEU A 11 22.42 -22.67 10.34
C LEU A 11 23.70 -22.88 11.18
N ARG A 12 24.38 -21.79 11.57
CA ARG A 12 25.03 -21.57 12.89
C ARG A 12 25.83 -20.26 12.88
N GLY A 13 25.28 -19.22 13.51
CA GLY A 13 25.95 -17.94 13.76
C GLY A 13 25.47 -17.31 15.07
N SER A 14 25.98 -17.86 16.17
CA SER A 14 26.09 -17.35 17.55
C SER A 14 25.33 -16.06 17.95
N PHE A 15 24.23 -16.26 18.67
CA PHE A 15 23.55 -15.28 19.52
C PHE A 15 24.36 -15.05 20.81
N ARG A 16 24.68 -13.80 21.15
CA ARG A 16 25.22 -13.40 22.48
C ARG A 16 24.21 -12.48 23.17
N PRO A 17 23.69 -12.82 24.36
CA PRO A 17 22.83 -11.93 25.11
C PRO A 17 23.69 -10.91 25.89
N GLY A 18 23.54 -9.64 25.53
CA GLY A 18 24.09 -8.51 26.27
C GLY A 18 23.19 -8.13 27.44
N VAL A 19 23.78 -8.16 28.64
CA VAL A 19 23.23 -7.79 29.93
C VAL A 19 22.84 -6.31 29.96
N TRP A 20 21.57 -5.99 30.23
CA TRP A 20 21.15 -4.64 30.60
C TRP A 20 21.05 -4.54 32.12
N THR A 21 22.05 -3.91 32.73
CA THR A 21 22.06 -3.55 34.15
C THR A 21 21.19 -2.33 34.43
N GLN A 22 20.43 -2.41 35.53
CA GLN A 22 19.49 -1.43 36.06
C GLN A 22 20.14 -0.50 37.12
N ARG A 23 19.94 0.83 37.01
CA ARG A 23 19.90 1.90 38.07
C ARG A 23 20.04 3.28 37.38
N GLY A 24 19.03 4.17 37.34
CA GLY A 24 18.62 5.15 38.37
C GLY A 24 19.43 6.48 38.25
N PRO A 25 18.95 7.70 38.58
CA PRO A 25 17.83 8.03 39.47
C PRO A 25 16.82 9.11 38.98
N GLN A 26 15.78 9.26 39.80
CA GLN A 26 14.72 10.27 39.75
C GLN A 26 15.25 11.71 39.84
N HIS A 27 14.58 12.64 39.15
CA HIS A 27 14.50 14.03 39.60
C HIS A 27 13.08 14.56 39.42
N GLN A 28 12.41 14.74 40.55
CA GLN A 28 11.21 15.54 40.69
C GLN A 28 11.58 17.02 40.62
N ILE A 29 10.83 17.82 39.88
CA ILE A 29 10.62 19.24 40.21
C ILE A 29 9.13 19.51 40.01
N ALA A 30 8.52 20.05 41.06
CA ALA A 30 7.11 20.37 41.14
C ALA A 30 6.90 21.89 41.36
N HIS A 31 5.76 22.37 40.84
CA HIS A 31 4.98 23.58 41.16
C HIS A 31 5.40 24.95 40.59
N PRO A 32 4.49 25.96 40.47
CA PRO A 32 3.06 25.98 40.79
C PRO A 32 2.11 26.51 39.68
N CYS A 33 0.82 26.29 39.95
CA CYS A 33 -0.35 26.77 39.22
C CYS A 33 -0.49 28.30 39.17
N SER A 34 -1.15 28.79 38.11
CA SER A 34 -2.14 29.87 38.22
C SER A 34 -3.27 29.62 37.23
N ALA A 35 -4.45 29.39 37.79
CA ALA A 35 -5.71 29.19 37.11
C ALA A 35 -6.43 30.53 37.00
N VAL A 36 -7.09 30.82 35.88
CA VAL A 36 -8.35 31.58 35.85
C VAL A 36 -9.25 31.11 34.69
N ASN A 37 -10.40 30.58 35.09
CA ASN A 37 -11.74 30.51 34.49
C ASN A 37 -12.07 29.65 33.25
N ALA A 38 -12.82 28.60 33.57
CA ALA A 38 -13.74 27.84 32.72
C ALA A 38 -14.95 28.70 32.22
N PRO A 39 -15.81 28.17 31.33
CA PRO A 39 -16.84 27.26 31.81
C PRO A 39 -16.96 25.93 31.05
N SER A 40 -17.45 24.97 31.82
CA SER A 40 -17.76 23.58 31.52
C SER A 40 -18.97 23.43 30.60
N THR A 41 -18.84 22.61 29.57
CA THR A 41 -19.82 21.60 29.12
C THR A 41 -19.04 20.46 28.45
N SER A 42 -18.65 19.43 29.21
CA SER A 42 -19.31 18.12 29.22
C SER A 42 -19.23 17.33 27.90
N GLY A 43 -18.33 16.33 27.88
CA GLY A 43 -18.53 15.11 27.09
C GLY A 43 -17.76 15.01 25.77
N CYS A 44 -16.43 15.10 25.77
CA CYS A 44 -15.62 14.63 24.65
C CYS A 44 -15.47 13.11 24.75
N CYS A 45 -16.45 12.40 24.20
CA CYS A 45 -16.31 10.97 23.91
C CYS A 45 -15.38 10.86 22.69
N ILE A 46 -14.29 10.12 22.89
CA ILE A 46 -13.34 9.69 21.86
C ILE A 46 -14.12 8.74 20.94
N GLY A 47 -14.76 9.31 19.92
CA GLY A 47 -15.49 8.54 18.92
C GLY A 47 -14.51 8.07 17.85
N LEU A 48 -14.18 6.77 17.85
CA LEU A 48 -13.84 6.10 16.61
C LEU A 48 -14.97 6.41 15.61
N VAL A 49 -14.70 7.26 14.62
CA VAL A 49 -15.63 7.46 13.51
C VAL A 49 -15.50 6.23 12.62
N ILE A 50 -16.18 5.16 13.02
CA ILE A 50 -16.58 4.09 12.11
C ILE A 50 -17.58 4.76 11.16
N LYS A 51 -17.12 5.20 9.99
CA LYS A 51 -18.00 5.76 8.94
C LYS A 51 -19.08 4.72 8.65
N PRO A 52 -20.38 5.07 8.73
CA PRO A 52 -21.44 4.13 8.42
C PRO A 52 -21.42 3.80 6.92
N TYR A 53 -21.33 2.52 6.60
CA TYR A 53 -21.47 1.96 5.26
C TYR A 53 -22.79 2.44 4.64
N SER A 54 -22.70 3.25 3.60
CA SER A 54 -23.83 3.68 2.78
C SER A 54 -23.88 2.80 1.54
N MET A 55 -24.99 2.09 1.33
CA MET A 55 -25.15 1.21 0.17
C MET A 55 -25.26 2.02 -1.13
N CYS A 56 -24.35 1.77 -2.08
CA CYS A 56 -24.28 2.46 -3.36
C CYS A 56 -25.26 1.89 -4.40
N LYS A 57 -25.78 2.79 -5.24
CA LYS A 57 -26.59 2.49 -6.43
C LYS A 57 -25.67 2.24 -7.64
N THR A 58 -26.01 1.23 -8.42
CA THR A 58 -25.30 0.75 -9.62
C THR A 58 -25.18 1.80 -10.72
N GLY A 59 -23.95 2.11 -11.14
CA GLY A 59 -23.62 2.84 -12.37
C GLY A 59 -23.04 1.89 -13.42
N LYS A 60 -23.61 1.89 -14.64
CA LYS A 60 -23.34 0.92 -15.70
C LYS A 60 -22.02 1.19 -16.44
N ARG A 61 -21.08 0.24 -16.37
CA ARG A 61 -20.17 -0.11 -17.48
C ARG A 61 -19.82 -1.59 -17.36
N ALA A 62 -20.17 -2.38 -18.37
CA ALA A 62 -20.11 -3.83 -18.32
C ALA A 62 -18.68 -4.34 -18.55
N PRO A 63 -18.13 -5.19 -17.67
CA PRO A 63 -17.10 -6.14 -18.06
C PRO A 63 -17.77 -7.42 -18.62
N THR A 64 -17.11 -8.07 -19.57
CA THR A 64 -17.49 -9.40 -20.09
C THR A 64 -17.31 -10.44 -18.99
N VAL A 65 -18.41 -10.79 -18.31
CA VAL A 65 -18.48 -11.87 -17.32
C VAL A 65 -18.74 -13.19 -18.05
N PHE A 66 -17.92 -14.21 -17.79
CA PHE A 66 -18.12 -15.57 -18.28
C PHE A 66 -19.19 -16.24 -17.40
N SER A 67 -20.41 -16.40 -17.92
CA SER A 67 -21.52 -17.03 -17.19
C SER A 67 -21.30 -18.53 -17.01
N SER A 68 -21.31 -19.00 -15.76
CA SER A 68 -21.54 -20.41 -15.42
C SER A 68 -22.84 -20.53 -14.63
N SER A 69 -23.71 -21.42 -15.09
CA SER A 69 -25.07 -21.61 -14.57
C SER A 69 -25.12 -22.27 -13.20
N SER A 70 -26.06 -21.80 -12.38
CA SER A 70 -26.33 -22.04 -10.96
C SER A 70 -26.64 -23.48 -10.52
N SER A 71 -26.31 -23.84 -9.26
CA SER A 71 -27.28 -24.28 -8.23
C SER A 71 -26.59 -24.77 -6.94
N GLY A 72 -26.95 -24.18 -5.78
CA GLY A 72 -26.59 -24.69 -4.45
C GLY A 72 -26.32 -23.58 -3.43
N SER A 73 -27.07 -23.55 -2.33
CA SER A 73 -26.90 -22.59 -1.24
C SER A 73 -25.61 -22.85 -0.46
N SER A 74 -24.56 -22.18 -0.89
CA SER A 74 -23.35 -21.85 -0.12
C SER A 74 -23.17 -20.36 -0.31
N THR A 75 -22.80 -19.62 0.73
CA THR A 75 -22.32 -18.24 0.55
C THR A 75 -20.97 -18.32 -0.13
N ASP A 76 -20.97 -18.58 -1.45
CA ASP A 76 -19.75 -18.60 -2.24
C ASP A 76 -19.25 -17.16 -2.31
N VAL A 77 -18.18 -16.90 -1.56
CA VAL A 77 -17.45 -15.65 -1.64
C VAL A 77 -16.81 -15.62 -3.01
N GLU A 78 -17.27 -14.70 -3.86
CA GLU A 78 -16.75 -14.53 -5.22
C GLU A 78 -15.28 -14.11 -5.15
N SER A 79 -14.42 -14.91 -5.75
CA SER A 79 -12.98 -14.69 -5.80
C SER A 79 -12.63 -13.82 -7.02
N PHE A 80 -11.78 -12.81 -6.83
CA PHE A 80 -11.38 -11.90 -7.89
C PHE A 80 -10.00 -12.27 -8.43
N MET A 81 -9.95 -12.57 -9.73
CA MET A 81 -8.70 -12.85 -10.45
C MET A 81 -8.15 -11.58 -11.08
N LEU A 82 -6.89 -11.27 -10.80
CA LEU A 82 -6.20 -10.15 -11.44
C LEU A 82 -5.93 -10.47 -12.91
N PRO A 83 -5.84 -9.44 -13.78
CA PRO A 83 -5.39 -9.63 -15.15
C PRO A 83 -4.04 -10.37 -15.20
N PRO A 84 -3.82 -11.22 -16.22
CA PRO A 84 -2.56 -11.95 -16.35
C PRO A 84 -1.42 -10.97 -16.67
N ILE A 85 -0.25 -11.21 -16.05
CA ILE A 85 0.96 -10.45 -16.32
C ILE A 85 1.53 -10.89 -17.67
N THR A 86 1.68 -9.94 -18.59
CA THR A 86 2.13 -10.20 -19.96
C THR A 86 3.64 -10.07 -20.13
N SER A 87 4.30 -9.31 -19.27
CA SER A 87 5.75 -9.06 -19.34
C SER A 87 6.32 -8.65 -17.98
N ASP A 88 7.63 -8.84 -17.78
CA ASP A 88 8.32 -8.36 -16.58
C ASP A 88 8.31 -6.82 -16.50
N ASN A 89 8.29 -6.12 -17.64
CA ASN A 89 8.17 -4.67 -17.67
C ASN A 89 6.83 -4.20 -17.09
N GLN A 90 5.72 -4.84 -17.46
CA GLN A 90 4.40 -4.57 -16.86
C GLN A 90 4.43 -4.82 -15.36
N LEU A 91 5.05 -5.92 -14.92
CA LEU A 91 5.15 -6.25 -13.51
C LEU A 91 5.94 -5.20 -12.71
N GLN A 92 7.03 -4.66 -13.28
CA GLN A 92 7.80 -3.58 -12.66
C GLN A 92 7.06 -2.23 -12.69
N GLN A 93 6.28 -1.95 -13.74
CA GLN A 93 5.39 -0.78 -13.75
C GLN A 93 4.34 -0.90 -12.64
N ASP A 94 3.79 -2.09 -12.42
CA ASP A 94 2.81 -2.34 -11.38
C ASP A 94 3.40 -2.24 -9.97
N LYS A 95 4.62 -2.73 -9.78
CA LYS A 95 5.42 -2.51 -8.58
C LYS A 95 5.55 -1.02 -8.25
N ASN A 96 6.07 -0.23 -9.20
CA ASN A 96 6.35 1.19 -8.99
C ASN A 96 5.06 1.97 -8.73
N TRP A 97 4.00 1.64 -9.47
CA TRP A 97 2.69 2.23 -9.26
C TRP A 97 2.15 1.95 -7.85
N LEU A 98 2.20 0.68 -7.40
CA LEU A 98 1.76 0.30 -6.05
C LEU A 98 2.57 1.02 -4.98
N ALA A 99 3.89 1.11 -5.14
CA ALA A 99 4.76 1.78 -4.17
C ALA A 99 4.38 3.26 -3.99
N VAL A 100 4.18 3.98 -5.10
CA VAL A 100 3.76 5.39 -5.06
C VAL A 100 2.36 5.54 -4.47
N GLN A 101 1.43 4.65 -4.82
CA GLN A 101 0.06 4.69 -4.32
C GLN A 101 -0.03 4.45 -2.82
N VAL A 102 0.66 3.43 -2.30
CA VAL A 102 0.71 3.14 -0.86
C VAL A 102 1.38 4.28 -0.10
N THR A 103 2.49 4.81 -0.63
CA THR A 103 3.18 5.97 -0.03
C THR A 103 2.26 7.18 0.05
N THR A 104 1.54 7.48 -1.04
CA THR A 104 0.62 8.61 -1.12
C THR A 104 -0.56 8.43 -0.17
N TRP A 105 -1.14 7.23 -0.11
CA TRP A 105 -2.22 6.92 0.82
C TRP A 105 -1.79 7.13 2.29
N LEU A 106 -0.63 6.60 2.69
CA LEU A 106 -0.14 6.76 4.06
C LEU A 106 0.16 8.23 4.39
N ASN A 107 0.72 8.98 3.45
CA ASN A 107 0.99 10.42 3.63
C ASN A 107 -0.28 11.26 3.74
N GLU A 108 -1.36 10.88 3.06
CA GLU A 108 -2.64 11.61 3.08
C GLU A 108 -3.50 11.24 4.30
N GLU A 109 -3.53 9.96 4.70
CA GLU A 109 -4.29 9.51 5.87
C GLU A 109 -3.64 9.97 7.19
N TRP A 110 -2.30 10.05 7.19
CA TRP A 110 -1.51 10.43 8.35
C TRP A 110 -0.73 11.72 8.07
N THR A 111 0.50 11.82 8.58
CA THR A 111 1.43 12.89 8.25
C THR A 111 2.50 12.34 7.31
N PRO A 112 3.02 13.13 6.35
CA PRO A 112 4.12 12.67 5.51
C PRO A 112 5.35 12.23 6.33
N LEU A 113 5.80 11.00 6.10
CA LEU A 113 6.95 10.41 6.78
C LEU A 113 7.81 9.62 5.78
N ASP A 114 9.13 9.66 5.95
CA ASP A 114 10.07 8.94 5.08
C ASP A 114 9.86 7.42 5.11
N ILE A 115 9.39 6.88 6.24
CA ILE A 115 9.10 5.45 6.39
C ILE A 115 7.97 5.00 5.45
N HIS A 116 7.05 5.88 5.06
CA HIS A 116 5.94 5.53 4.16
C HIS A 116 6.44 5.13 2.77
N ALA A 117 7.51 5.77 2.28
CA ALA A 117 8.15 5.38 1.02
C ALA A 117 8.75 3.97 1.10
N GLN A 118 9.32 3.60 2.25
CA GLN A 118 9.87 2.27 2.49
C GLN A 118 8.77 1.21 2.59
N VAL A 119 7.63 1.54 3.22
CA VAL A 119 6.44 0.66 3.25
C VAL A 119 5.90 0.44 1.84
N GLY A 120 5.80 1.50 1.04
CA GLY A 120 5.35 1.41 -0.36
C GLY A 120 6.26 0.51 -1.19
N GLU A 121 7.57 0.70 -1.11
CA GLU A 121 8.55 -0.14 -1.82
C GLU A 121 8.45 -1.61 -1.38
N ALA A 122 8.38 -1.87 -0.08
CA ALA A 122 8.24 -3.23 0.46
C ALA A 122 6.94 -3.91 0.00
N ALA A 123 5.83 -3.18 -0.04
CA ALA A 123 4.56 -3.68 -0.54
C ALA A 123 4.63 -4.01 -2.05
N GLY A 124 5.28 -3.15 -2.84
CA GLY A 124 5.51 -3.39 -4.27
C GLY A 124 6.38 -4.63 -4.53
N GLU A 125 7.50 -4.78 -3.82
CA GLU A 125 8.36 -5.97 -3.91
C GLU A 125 7.60 -7.24 -3.52
N ALA A 126 6.82 -7.18 -2.45
CA ALA A 126 6.01 -8.32 -2.00
C ALA A 126 4.97 -8.73 -3.04
N TYR A 127 4.34 -7.75 -3.71
CA TYR A 127 3.44 -8.01 -4.84
C TYR A 127 4.16 -8.69 -6.00
N VAL A 128 5.34 -8.20 -6.42
CA VAL A 128 6.13 -8.82 -7.48
C VAL A 128 6.48 -10.26 -7.14
N ALA A 129 6.88 -10.53 -5.90
CA ALA A 129 7.16 -11.88 -5.43
C ALA A 129 5.93 -12.79 -5.49
N ALA A 130 4.76 -12.30 -5.09
CA ALA A 130 3.49 -13.04 -5.18
C ALA A 130 3.12 -13.37 -6.64
N ARG A 131 3.19 -12.38 -7.53
CA ARG A 131 2.91 -12.57 -8.97
C ARG A 131 3.87 -13.55 -9.63
N ARG A 132 5.17 -13.49 -9.29
CA ARG A 132 6.18 -14.44 -9.78
C ARG A 132 5.98 -15.86 -9.25
N ALA A 133 5.38 -16.01 -8.07
CA ALA A 133 5.00 -17.30 -7.52
C ALA A 133 3.73 -17.89 -8.19
N GLY A 134 3.11 -17.17 -9.14
CA GLY A 134 1.91 -17.59 -9.84
C GLY A 134 0.61 -17.26 -9.08
N GLU A 135 0.67 -16.33 -8.12
CA GLU A 135 -0.52 -15.92 -7.40
C GLU A 135 -1.33 -14.90 -8.22
N ASP A 136 -2.44 -15.38 -8.75
CA ASP A 136 -3.32 -14.61 -9.62
C ASP A 136 -4.59 -14.09 -8.92
N GLU A 137 -4.91 -14.65 -7.76
CA GLU A 137 -6.11 -14.37 -6.99
C GLU A 137 -5.84 -13.26 -5.96
N VAL A 138 -6.75 -12.29 -5.83
CA VAL A 138 -6.53 -11.13 -4.95
C VAL A 138 -6.37 -11.52 -3.49
N GLY A 139 -7.17 -12.45 -2.97
CA GLY A 139 -7.02 -12.97 -1.61
C GLY A 139 -5.67 -13.64 -1.38
N GLY A 140 -5.18 -14.42 -2.35
CA GLY A 140 -3.85 -15.00 -2.34
C GLY A 140 -2.75 -13.94 -2.36
N VAL A 141 -2.86 -12.92 -3.22
CA VAL A 141 -1.93 -11.78 -3.26
C VAL A 141 -1.93 -11.04 -1.92
N LEU A 142 -3.09 -10.78 -1.33
CA LEU A 142 -3.26 -10.14 -0.03
C LEU A 142 -2.49 -10.91 1.04
N LEU A 143 -2.73 -12.23 1.14
CA LEU A 143 -2.06 -13.08 2.12
C LEU A 143 -0.54 -13.12 1.90
N ALA A 144 -0.09 -13.20 0.65
CA ALA A 144 1.33 -13.22 0.31
C ALA A 144 2.03 -11.89 0.66
N VAL A 145 1.39 -10.75 0.36
CA VAL A 145 1.89 -9.41 0.71
C VAL A 145 1.90 -9.22 2.22
N GLY A 146 0.79 -9.51 2.90
CA GLY A 146 0.67 -9.37 4.35
C GLY A 146 1.71 -10.22 5.09
N SER A 147 1.93 -11.47 4.63
CA SER A 147 2.93 -12.36 5.21
C SER A 147 4.35 -11.85 5.05
N GLN A 148 4.70 -11.28 3.89
CA GLN A 148 6.02 -10.69 3.68
C GLN A 148 6.25 -9.43 4.50
N LEU A 149 5.20 -8.63 4.72
CA LEU A 149 5.29 -7.42 5.53
C LEU A 149 5.40 -7.70 7.03
N LEU A 150 5.15 -8.92 7.53
CA LEU A 150 5.27 -9.23 8.96
C LEU A 150 6.65 -8.96 9.57
N VAL A 151 7.72 -8.93 8.75
CA VAL A 151 9.09 -8.66 9.21
C VAL A 151 9.47 -7.18 9.15
N PHE A 152 8.61 -6.32 8.59
CA PHE A 152 8.84 -4.88 8.50
C PHE A 152 8.52 -4.21 9.84
N ASP A 153 9.34 -3.23 10.24
CA ASP A 153 9.11 -2.45 11.45
C ASP A 153 8.13 -1.30 11.18
N PHE A 154 6.90 -1.46 11.66
CA PHE A 154 5.82 -0.50 11.46
C PHE A 154 5.70 0.56 12.57
N HIS A 155 6.62 0.62 13.54
CA HIS A 155 6.47 1.43 14.76
C HIS A 155 5.99 2.87 14.50
N ASP A 156 6.56 3.53 13.49
CA ASP A 156 6.29 4.95 13.18
C ASP A 156 5.20 5.16 12.10
N THR A 157 4.60 4.09 11.57
CA THR A 157 3.71 4.14 10.40
C THR A 157 2.22 4.26 10.75
N PHE A 158 1.85 4.06 12.02
CA PHE A 158 0.47 4.02 12.51
C PHE A 158 -0.43 2.94 11.88
N VAL A 159 0.13 2.03 11.08
CA VAL A 159 -0.56 0.90 10.46
C VAL A 159 0.23 -0.40 10.68
N ASN A 160 -0.30 -1.53 10.22
CA ASN A 160 0.42 -2.80 10.17
C ASN A 160 0.45 -3.40 8.76
N GLY A 161 1.23 -4.47 8.57
CA GLY A 161 1.41 -5.12 7.27
C GLY A 161 0.12 -5.65 6.63
N PHE A 162 -0.86 -6.09 7.41
CA PHE A 162 -2.15 -6.54 6.87
C PHE A 162 -3.07 -5.38 6.46
N GLU A 163 -3.00 -4.24 7.15
CA GLU A 163 -3.70 -3.03 6.71
C GLU A 163 -3.16 -2.54 5.37
N VAL A 164 -1.82 -2.56 5.20
CA VAL A 164 -1.18 -2.27 3.92
C VAL A 164 -1.57 -3.29 2.86
N ALA A 165 -1.57 -4.60 3.16
CA ALA A 165 -1.97 -5.64 2.21
C ALA A 165 -3.45 -5.52 1.77
N ASN A 166 -4.34 -5.14 2.69
CA ASN A 166 -5.73 -4.84 2.37
C ASN A 166 -5.83 -3.66 1.40
N LYS A 167 -5.08 -2.57 1.65
CA LYS A 167 -5.05 -1.43 0.74
C LYS A 167 -4.44 -1.79 -0.62
N VAL A 168 -3.39 -2.60 -0.67
CA VAL A 168 -2.82 -3.11 -1.94
C VAL A 168 -3.87 -3.86 -2.75
N SER A 169 -4.69 -4.69 -2.11
CA SER A 169 -5.76 -5.45 -2.77
C SER A 169 -6.82 -4.52 -3.36
N GLU A 170 -7.25 -3.51 -2.60
CA GLU A 170 -8.18 -2.47 -3.05
C GLU A 170 -7.63 -1.72 -4.28
N LEU A 171 -6.37 -1.29 -4.22
CA LEU A 171 -5.69 -0.58 -5.31
C LEU A 171 -5.60 -1.44 -6.58
N LEU A 172 -5.25 -2.71 -6.46
CA LEU A 172 -5.18 -3.64 -7.58
C LEU A 172 -6.55 -3.87 -8.23
N MET A 173 -7.60 -4.02 -7.43
CA MET A 173 -8.97 -4.14 -7.92
C MET A 173 -9.45 -2.87 -8.63
N LEU A 174 -9.19 -1.69 -8.05
CA LEU A 174 -9.50 -0.39 -8.68
C LEU A 174 -8.79 -0.26 -10.03
N ARG A 175 -7.51 -0.62 -10.09
CA ARG A 175 -6.71 -0.58 -11.33
C ARG A 175 -7.21 -1.56 -12.39
N ALA A 176 -7.74 -2.71 -11.97
CA ALA A 176 -8.41 -3.66 -12.86
C ALA A 176 -9.81 -3.19 -13.30
N GLY A 177 -10.28 -2.02 -12.84
CA GLY A 177 -11.58 -1.45 -13.18
C GLY A 177 -12.74 -2.00 -12.36
N CYS A 178 -12.46 -2.67 -11.23
CA CYS A 178 -13.48 -3.16 -10.31
C CYS A 178 -13.91 -2.03 -9.36
N ASP A 179 -15.22 -1.90 -9.15
CA ASP A 179 -15.77 -0.99 -8.16
C ASP A 179 -15.79 -1.68 -6.79
N VAL A 180 -14.91 -1.25 -5.88
CA VAL A 180 -14.79 -1.87 -4.55
C VAL A 180 -15.72 -1.14 -3.58
N CYS A 181 -16.61 -1.89 -2.92
CA CYS A 181 -17.70 -1.36 -2.07
C CYS A 181 -17.24 -0.56 -0.84
N CYS A 182 -15.95 -0.59 -0.52
CA CYS A 182 -15.36 0.10 0.63
C CYS A 182 -14.38 1.22 0.24
N THR A 183 -14.33 1.61 -1.04
CA THR A 183 -13.49 2.73 -1.49
C THR A 183 -14.19 4.07 -1.25
N SER A 184 -13.45 5.06 -0.75
CA SER A 184 -13.94 6.43 -0.68
C SER A 184 -13.79 7.14 -2.03
N VAL A 185 -14.48 8.26 -2.21
CA VAL A 185 -14.25 9.14 -3.37
C VAL A 185 -12.79 9.61 -3.38
N ASP A 186 -12.23 9.90 -2.21
CA ASP A 186 -10.85 10.34 -2.05
C ASP A 186 -9.84 9.28 -2.54
N ASP A 187 -10.11 7.99 -2.32
CA ASP A 187 -9.27 6.90 -2.82
C ASP A 187 -9.24 6.85 -4.36
N ARG A 188 -10.41 7.03 -5.00
CA ARG A 188 -10.53 7.03 -6.45
C ARG A 188 -9.84 8.23 -7.07
N GLU A 189 -10.02 9.41 -6.48
CA GLU A 189 -9.37 10.62 -6.94
C GLU A 189 -7.85 10.55 -6.74
N ARG A 190 -7.37 9.92 -5.65
CA ARG A 190 -5.94 9.67 -5.42
C ARG A 190 -5.33 8.84 -6.54
N VAL A 191 -5.98 7.73 -6.91
CA VAL A 191 -5.52 6.87 -8.02
C VAL A 191 -5.35 7.69 -9.30
N LEU A 192 -6.35 8.50 -9.65
CA LEU A 192 -6.29 9.34 -10.86
C LEU A 192 -5.16 10.38 -10.78
N ARG A 193 -4.99 11.05 -9.64
CA ARG A 193 -3.90 12.03 -9.45
C ARG A 193 -2.52 11.40 -9.59
N VAL A 194 -2.33 10.20 -9.04
CA VAL A 194 -1.06 9.48 -9.12
C VAL A 194 -0.81 8.96 -10.52
N ASP A 195 -1.83 8.46 -11.22
CA ASP A 195 -1.73 8.04 -12.62
C ASP A 195 -1.29 9.21 -13.51
N ASP A 196 -1.92 10.37 -13.37
CA ASP A 196 -1.56 11.59 -14.10
C ASP A 196 -0.13 12.05 -13.78
N ALA A 197 0.28 12.00 -12.51
CA ALA A 197 1.62 12.37 -12.09
C ALA A 197 2.69 11.43 -12.67
N LEU A 198 2.47 10.11 -12.61
CA LEU A 198 3.37 9.11 -13.18
C LEU A 198 3.45 9.23 -14.71
N ALA A 199 2.32 9.44 -15.39
CA ALA A 199 2.30 9.68 -16.84
C ALA A 199 3.08 10.95 -17.21
N GLY A 200 2.95 12.03 -16.42
CA GLY A 200 3.69 13.28 -16.59
C GLY A 200 5.20 13.11 -16.46
N LEU A 201 5.66 12.29 -15.51
CA LEU A 201 7.09 11.96 -15.35
C LEU A 201 7.65 11.17 -16.55
N VAL A 202 6.87 10.23 -17.09
CA VAL A 202 7.26 9.48 -18.29
C VAL A 202 7.35 10.40 -19.51
N ALA A 203 6.41 11.34 -19.67
CA ALA A 203 6.42 12.30 -20.77
C ALA A 203 7.55 13.35 -20.65
N GLY A 204 7.85 13.80 -19.43
CA GLY A 204 8.91 14.78 -19.15
C GLY A 204 10.34 14.24 -19.24
N GLY A 205 10.52 12.90 -19.24
CA GLY A 205 11.81 12.25 -19.45
C GLY A 205 12.35 12.30 -20.89
N ALA A 206 11.54 12.76 -21.85
CA ALA A 206 12.00 13.06 -23.21
C ALA A 206 12.69 14.43 -23.25
N ALA A 207 13.94 14.50 -22.80
CA ALA A 207 14.73 15.72 -22.89
C ALA A 207 14.94 16.14 -24.37
N PRO A 208 14.71 17.42 -24.74
CA PRO A 208 15.06 17.94 -26.05
C PRO A 208 16.58 17.96 -26.22
N GLY A 209 17.06 17.30 -27.27
CA GLY A 209 18.46 17.32 -27.67
C GLY A 209 18.97 18.75 -27.84
N SER A 210 20.14 19.00 -27.27
CA SER A 210 20.99 20.17 -27.47
C SER A 210 21.16 20.49 -28.96
N GLY A 211 20.47 21.51 -29.44
CA GLY A 211 20.71 22.16 -30.72
C GLY A 211 21.51 23.43 -30.52
N SER A 212 22.83 23.30 -30.45
CA SER A 212 23.77 24.40 -30.57
C SER A 212 23.86 24.85 -32.03
N SER A 213 23.47 26.08 -32.35
CA SER A 213 23.94 26.81 -33.54
C SER A 213 23.69 28.30 -33.31
N SER A 214 24.69 29.04 -32.81
CA SER A 214 25.65 29.82 -33.61
C SER A 214 24.96 30.93 -34.41
N GLY A 215 25.18 32.17 -33.97
CA GLY A 215 24.51 33.35 -34.51
C GLY A 215 25.07 33.86 -35.82
N SER A 216 24.51 35.00 -36.24
CA SER A 216 25.22 36.02 -37.00
C SER A 216 24.38 37.30 -36.99
N SER A 217 25.04 38.35 -36.55
CA SER A 217 24.71 39.76 -36.58
C SER A 217 24.50 40.30 -38.00
N SER A 218 23.98 41.55 -38.06
CA SER A 218 24.04 42.54 -39.16
C SER A 218 23.22 42.21 -40.42
N SER A 219 22.42 43.11 -41.00
CA SER A 219 22.44 44.59 -41.03
C SER A 219 21.03 45.16 -41.16
#